data_AF-A0A848UHI5-F1
#
_entry.id   AF-A0A848UHI5-F1
#
_cell.length_a   1.000
_cell.length_b   1.000
_cell.length_c   1.000
_cell.angle_alpha   90.00
_cell.angle_beta   90.00
_cell.angle_gamma   90.00
#
_symmetry.space_group_name_H-M   'P 1'
#
loop_
_entity.id
_entity.type
_entity.pdbx_description
1 polymer ?
#
loop_
_entity_poly.entity_id
_entity_poly.type
_entity_poly.pdbx_seq_one_letter_code
_entity_poly.pdbx_strand_id
1 'polypeptide(L)'
;MTETSSHPTALSPVPATFRFLVELAALMAWAIVGWRLLDGAASWLGSIALPAAAATLWGLFRVPGDQSAGSDGAIPVPGPLRLAVEVVVLLGAAFALAVAWSPLAGALLAVAVLAQGASTARRLRWLVSGEANAPI
;
A
#
# COMPACT_ATOMS: atom_id res chain seq x y z
N MET A 1 -34.48 14.80 -17.16
CA MET A 1 -33.98 13.46 -16.81
C MET A 1 -32.59 13.32 -17.42
N THR A 2 -31.55 13.71 -16.70
CA THR A 2 -30.15 13.50 -17.10
C THR A 2 -29.61 12.38 -16.24
N GLU A 3 -29.44 11.21 -16.85
CA GLU A 3 -28.80 10.06 -16.23
C GLU A 3 -27.39 10.45 -15.78
N THR A 4 -27.17 10.43 -14.47
CA THR A 4 -25.84 10.38 -13.89
C THR A 4 -25.36 8.94 -14.03
N SER A 5 -24.59 8.67 -15.10
CA SER A 5 -23.86 7.41 -15.24
C SER A 5 -22.77 7.35 -14.16
N SER A 6 -23.16 6.98 -12.94
CA SER A 6 -22.27 6.72 -11.82
C SER A 6 -21.54 5.43 -12.09
N HIS A 7 -20.31 5.54 -12.61
CA HIS A 7 -19.41 4.42 -12.76
C HIS A 7 -19.22 3.76 -11.38
N PRO A 8 -19.48 2.45 -11.19
CA PRO A 8 -19.57 1.79 -9.88
C PRO A 8 -18.24 1.69 -9.10
N THR A 9 -17.18 2.35 -9.58
CA THR A 9 -15.79 2.28 -9.10
C THR A 9 -15.20 3.61 -8.63
N ALA A 10 -15.89 4.74 -8.80
CA ALA A 10 -15.42 6.02 -8.28
C ALA A 10 -15.53 6.06 -6.74
N LEU A 11 -14.39 5.95 -6.04
CA LEU A 11 -14.35 6.11 -4.59
C LEU A 11 -14.64 7.58 -4.24
N SER A 12 -15.42 7.81 -3.19
CA SER A 12 -15.60 9.16 -2.65
C SER A 12 -14.24 9.71 -2.15
N PRO A 13 -14.04 11.05 -2.12
CA PRO A 13 -12.73 11.65 -1.79
C PRO A 13 -12.18 11.24 -0.41
N VAL A 14 -13.06 10.95 0.54
CA VAL A 14 -12.71 10.66 1.93
C VAL A 14 -11.94 9.33 2.07
N PRO A 15 -12.43 8.18 1.58
CA PRO A 15 -11.66 6.93 1.50
C PRO A 15 -10.29 7.07 0.79
N ALA A 16 -10.22 7.88 -0.25
CA ALA A 16 -8.98 8.09 -1.00
C ALA A 16 -7.93 8.87 -0.18
N THR A 17 -8.34 9.96 0.48
CA THR A 17 -7.44 10.74 1.37
C THR A 17 -6.95 9.89 2.54
N PHE A 18 -7.84 9.13 3.18
CA PHE A 18 -7.44 8.25 4.28
C PHE A 18 -6.40 7.23 3.84
N ARG A 19 -6.63 6.58 2.69
CA ARG A 19 -5.67 5.64 2.10
C ARG A 19 -4.32 6.31 1.84
N PHE A 20 -4.30 7.50 1.24
CA PHE A 20 -3.07 8.24 0.99
C PHE A 20 -2.30 8.56 2.29
N LEU A 21 -2.99 8.96 3.36
CA LEU A 21 -2.36 9.21 4.65
C LEU A 21 -1.75 7.94 5.26
N VAL A 22 -2.42 6.80 5.12
CA VAL A 22 -1.88 5.51 5.59
C VAL A 22 -0.67 5.08 4.77
N GLU A 23 -0.69 5.27 3.44
CA GLU A 23 0.45 5.01 2.55
C GLU A 23 1.66 5.88 2.95
N LEU A 24 1.44 7.18 3.19
CA LEU A 24 2.49 8.10 3.64
C LEU A 24 3.04 7.72 5.02
N ALA A 25 2.17 7.35 5.96
CA ALA A 25 2.58 6.90 7.29
C ALA A 25 3.41 5.60 7.24
N ALA A 26 3.08 4.67 6.35
CA ALA A 26 3.85 3.45 6.15
C ALA A 26 5.24 3.74 5.57
N LEU A 27 5.37 4.67 4.63
CA LEU A 27 6.69 5.09 4.11
C LEU A 27 7.52 5.76 5.20
N MET A 28 6.92 6.63 6.01
CA MET A 28 7.60 7.23 7.16
C MET A 28 8.05 6.18 8.19
N ALA A 29 7.23 5.16 8.44
CA ALA A 29 7.59 4.05 9.30
C ALA A 29 8.82 3.30 8.78
N TRP A 30 8.90 3.02 7.48
CA TRP A 30 10.10 2.43 6.86
C TRP A 30 11.35 3.32 7.02
N ALA A 31 11.21 4.64 6.91
CA ALA A 31 12.32 5.56 7.14
C ALA A 31 12.81 5.53 8.60
N ILE A 32 11.89 5.51 9.57
CA ILE A 32 12.20 5.41 11.01
C ILE A 32 12.87 4.07 11.32
N VAL A 33 12.34 2.97 10.80
CA VAL A 33 12.94 1.64 10.94
C VAL A 33 14.35 1.61 10.37
N GLY A 34 14.56 2.18 9.17
CA GLY A 34 15.88 2.26 8.55
C GLY A 34 16.90 3.04 9.37
N TRP A 35 16.44 4.11 10.04
CA TRP A 35 17.28 4.86 10.97
C TRP A 35 17.67 4.03 12.20
N ARG A 36 16.72 3.24 12.72
CA ARG A 36 16.86 2.49 13.98
C ARG A 36 17.63 1.17 13.84
N LEU A 37 17.67 0.59 12.63
CA LEU A 37 18.34 -0.68 12.37
C LEU A 37 19.86 -0.54 12.20
N LEU A 38 20.34 0.64 11.87
CA LEU A 38 21.73 0.91 11.53
C LEU A 38 22.28 2.00 12.45
N ASP A 39 23.60 2.03 12.61
CA ASP A 39 24.30 3.02 13.42
C ASP A 39 25.08 4.04 12.58
N GLY A 40 25.28 5.24 13.15
CA GLY A 40 26.15 6.27 12.58
C GLY A 40 25.70 6.76 11.20
N ALA A 41 26.63 6.88 10.26
CA ALA A 41 26.33 7.37 8.91
C ALA A 41 25.41 6.41 8.12
N ALA A 42 25.40 5.12 8.45
CA ALA A 42 24.60 4.13 7.76
C ALA A 42 23.08 4.30 8.02
N SER A 43 22.68 4.90 9.14
CA SER A 43 21.27 5.20 9.45
C SER A 43 20.63 6.10 8.39
N TRP A 44 21.38 7.06 7.83
CA TRP A 44 20.92 7.91 6.73
C TRP A 44 20.60 7.09 5.48
N LEU A 45 21.47 6.15 5.14
CA LEU A 45 21.25 5.26 4.00
C LEU A 45 20.02 4.38 4.23
N GLY A 46 19.88 3.79 5.42
CA GLY A 46 18.70 2.98 5.78
C GLY A 46 17.39 3.75 5.68
N SER A 47 17.35 4.99 6.20
CA SER A 47 16.17 5.85 6.17
C SER A 47 15.72 6.26 4.77
N ILE A 48 16.61 6.23 3.78
CA ILE A 48 16.28 6.53 2.38
C ILE A 48 15.99 5.23 1.62
N ALA A 49 16.85 4.21 1.79
CA ALA A 49 16.80 2.98 1.02
C ALA A 49 15.54 2.15 1.32
N LEU A 50 15.12 2.02 2.58
CA LEU A 50 13.92 1.25 2.94
C LEU A 50 12.62 1.83 2.37
N PRO A 51 12.27 3.12 2.57
CA PRO A 51 11.06 3.67 1.98
C PRO A 51 11.15 3.72 0.45
N ALA A 52 12.34 3.95 -0.13
CA ALA A 52 12.51 3.88 -1.58
C ALA A 52 12.21 2.46 -2.11
N ALA A 53 12.78 1.42 -1.50
CA ALA A 53 12.52 0.04 -1.88
C ALA A 53 11.03 -0.32 -1.72
N ALA A 54 10.38 0.10 -0.63
CA ALA A 54 8.96 -0.09 -0.42
C ALA A 54 8.11 0.61 -1.49
N ALA A 55 8.42 1.86 -1.82
CA ALA A 55 7.75 2.63 -2.85
C ALA A 55 7.97 2.03 -4.25
N THR A 56 9.17 1.50 -4.54
CA THR A 56 9.44 0.80 -5.80
C THR A 56 8.65 -0.50 -5.88
N LEU A 57 8.67 -1.34 -4.83
CA LEU A 57 7.93 -2.60 -4.79
C LEU A 57 6.43 -2.37 -5.00
N TRP A 58 5.90 -1.36 -4.32
CA TRP A 58 4.50 -0.96 -4.43
C TRP A 58 4.18 -0.20 -5.73
N GLY A 59 5.11 0.55 -6.31
CA GLY A 59 4.87 1.32 -7.53
C GLY A 59 4.94 0.47 -8.79
N LEU A 60 5.89 -0.48 -8.81
CA LEU A 60 6.27 -1.25 -10.00
C LEU A 60 5.33 -2.41 -10.27
N PHE A 61 4.89 -3.16 -9.26
CA PHE A 61 4.00 -4.31 -9.44
C PHE A 61 2.54 -3.89 -9.44
N ARG A 62 1.88 -3.88 -10.61
CA ARG A 62 0.46 -3.49 -10.72
C ARG A 62 -0.39 -4.53 -11.45
N VAL A 63 -1.68 -4.53 -11.15
CA VAL A 63 -2.65 -5.37 -11.83
C VAL A 63 -3.18 -4.62 -13.05
N PRO A 64 -3.16 -5.21 -14.26
CA PRO A 64 -3.74 -4.60 -15.45
C PRO A 64 -5.21 -4.21 -15.24
N GLY A 65 -5.61 -3.01 -15.68
CA GLY A 65 -7.00 -2.55 -15.61
C GLY A 65 -7.45 -1.96 -14.26
N ASP A 66 -6.57 -1.84 -13.26
CA ASP A 66 -6.88 -1.09 -12.04
C ASP A 66 -6.97 0.42 -12.33
N GLN A 67 -8.18 0.97 -12.26
CA GLN A 67 -8.50 2.39 -12.49
C GLN A 67 -7.74 3.35 -11.54
N SER A 68 -7.13 2.85 -10.47
CA SER A 68 -6.32 3.64 -9.54
C SER A 68 -4.95 4.04 -10.12
N ALA A 69 -4.62 3.68 -11.37
CA ALA A 69 -3.28 3.80 -11.93
C ALA A 69 -3.26 4.31 -13.38
N GLY A 70 -2.49 5.38 -13.64
CA GLY A 70 -2.04 5.73 -15.00
C GLY A 70 -1.22 4.59 -15.61
N SER A 71 -1.34 4.41 -16.93
CA SER A 71 -0.98 3.22 -17.71
C SER A 71 0.51 2.98 -17.95
N ASP A 72 1.38 3.97 -17.69
CA ASP A 72 2.72 3.96 -18.28
C ASP A 72 3.79 3.56 -17.25
N GLY A 73 4.19 2.28 -17.25
CA GLY A 73 5.46 1.83 -16.64
C GLY A 73 5.41 0.72 -15.58
N ALA A 74 4.29 0.03 -15.39
CA ALA A 74 4.19 -1.02 -14.36
C ALA A 74 4.40 -2.44 -14.91
N ILE A 75 5.03 -3.30 -14.10
CA ILE A 75 5.14 -4.74 -14.32
C ILE A 75 3.79 -5.37 -13.98
N PRO A 76 3.09 -6.01 -14.95
CA PRO A 76 1.81 -6.63 -14.73
C PRO A 76 1.96 -7.86 -13.83
N VAL A 77 1.18 -7.91 -12.74
CA VAL A 77 1.16 -9.03 -11.80
C VAL A 77 -0.27 -9.50 -11.51
N PRO A 78 -0.47 -10.78 -11.17
CA PRO A 78 -1.78 -11.27 -10.76
C PRO A 78 -2.23 -10.63 -9.44
N GLY A 79 -3.54 -10.51 -9.26
CA GLY A 79 -4.14 -9.83 -8.11
C GLY A 79 -3.66 -10.30 -6.72
N PRO A 80 -3.49 -11.61 -6.47
CA PRO A 80 -2.95 -12.11 -5.21
C PRO A 80 -1.51 -11.68 -4.95
N LEU A 81 -0.67 -11.59 -5.98
CA LEU A 81 0.71 -11.12 -5.83
C LEU A 81 0.75 -9.63 -5.48
N ARG A 82 -0.12 -8.83 -6.13
CA ARG A 82 -0.31 -7.42 -5.75
C ARG A 82 -0.75 -7.29 -4.29
N LEU A 83 -1.67 -8.14 -3.83
CA LEU A 83 -2.13 -8.13 -2.45
C LEU A 83 -1.01 -8.50 -1.47
N ALA A 84 -0.19 -9.51 -1.80
CA ALA A 84 0.97 -9.87 -1.00
C ALA A 84 1.95 -8.69 -0.86
N VAL A 85 2.22 -7.96 -1.95
CA VAL A 85 3.05 -6.75 -1.92
C VAL A 85 2.44 -5.67 -1.03
N GLU A 86 1.14 -5.38 -1.16
CA GLU A 86 0.44 -4.39 -0.33
C GLU A 86 0.52 -4.77 1.17
N VAL A 87 0.33 -6.05 1.51
CA VAL A 87 0.45 -6.56 2.88
C VAL A 87 1.88 -6.41 3.42
N VAL A 88 2.88 -6.84 2.65
CA VAL A 88 4.28 -6.76 3.06
C VAL A 88 4.71 -5.31 3.26
N VAL A 89 4.33 -4.40 2.36
CA VAL A 89 4.72 -2.99 2.47
C VAL A 89 4.02 -2.31 3.63
N LEU A 90 2.71 -2.48 3.80
CA LEU A 90 1.92 -1.72 4.77
C LEU A 90 1.91 -2.35 6.16
N LEU A 91 1.56 -3.64 6.27
CA LEU A 91 1.58 -4.34 7.55
C LEU A 91 3.00 -4.65 8.01
N GLY A 92 3.93 -4.90 7.08
CA GLY A 92 5.36 -5.02 7.41
C GLY A 92 5.93 -3.74 8.00
N ALA A 93 5.55 -2.56 7.50
CA ALA A 93 5.93 -1.28 8.09
C ALA A 93 5.44 -1.15 9.54
N ALA A 94 4.17 -1.48 9.78
CA ALA A 94 3.57 -1.42 11.11
C ALA A 94 4.26 -2.38 12.10
N PHE A 95 4.51 -3.62 11.67
CA PHE A 95 5.23 -4.61 12.47
C PHE A 95 6.67 -4.17 12.77
N ALA A 96 7.42 -3.74 11.76
CA ALA A 96 8.79 -3.30 11.93
C ALA A 96 8.90 -2.07 12.83
N LEU A 97 7.97 -1.11 12.70
CA LEU A 97 7.89 0.07 13.58
C LEU A 97 7.60 -0.31 15.03
N ALA A 98 6.73 -1.30 15.25
CA ALA A 98 6.40 -1.80 16.58
C ALA A 98 7.63 -2.39 17.29
N VAL A 99 8.45 -3.14 16.57
CA VAL A 99 9.63 -3.81 17.10
C VAL A 99 10.82 -2.85 17.23
N ALA A 100 11.06 -1.99 16.24
CA ALA A 100 12.27 -1.16 16.18
C ALA A 100 12.15 0.18 16.92
N TRP A 101 10.94 0.66 17.22
CA TRP A 101 10.77 1.98 17.84
C TRP A 101 9.64 2.09 18.85
N SER A 102 8.40 1.81 18.46
CA SER A 102 7.23 2.07 19.33
C SER A 102 6.11 1.08 19.04
N PRO A 103 5.82 0.14 19.96
CA PRO A 103 4.72 -0.80 19.82
C PRO A 103 3.36 -0.14 19.63
N LEU A 104 3.12 0.98 20.32
CA LEU A 104 1.87 1.73 20.19
C LEU A 104 1.74 2.36 18.79
N ALA A 105 2.80 3.00 18.28
CA ALA A 105 2.78 3.60 16.94
C ALA A 105 2.57 2.53 15.86
N GLY A 106 3.24 1.38 15.99
CA GLY A 106 3.05 0.24 15.10
C GLY A 106 1.62 -0.33 15.18
N ALA A 107 1.05 -0.47 16.37
CA ALA A 107 -0.33 -0.94 16.55
C ALA A 107 -1.36 0.02 15.92
N LEU A 108 -1.20 1.33 16.13
CA LEU A 108 -2.06 2.35 15.51
C LEU A 108 -1.99 2.30 13.97
N LEU A 109 -0.78 2.17 13.42
CA LEU A 109 -0.59 2.03 11.97
C LEU A 109 -1.22 0.74 11.45
N ALA A 110 -1.06 -0.39 12.15
CA ALA A 110 -1.69 -1.67 11.77
C ALA A 110 -3.23 -1.55 11.73
N VAL A 111 -3.84 -0.94 12.75
CA VAL A 111 -5.29 -0.70 12.79
C VAL A 111 -5.73 0.18 11.62
N ALA A 112 -4.99 1.26 11.32
CA ALA A 112 -5.29 2.13 10.19
C ALA A 112 -5.20 1.38 8.84
N VAL A 113 -4.19 0.52 8.66
CA VAL A 113 -4.03 -0.33 7.48
C VAL A 113 -5.18 -1.32 7.32
N LEU A 114 -5.64 -1.94 8.42
CA LEU A 114 -6.78 -2.85 8.38
C LEU A 114 -8.09 -2.11 8.07
N ALA A 115 -8.29 -0.91 8.63
CA ALA A 115 -9.48 -0.09 8.39
C ALA A 115 -9.61 0.35 6.91
N GLN A 116 -8.50 0.74 6.26
CA GLN A 116 -8.54 1.03 4.81
C GLN A 116 -8.79 -0.23 3.97
N GLY A 117 -8.25 -1.38 4.38
CA GLY A 117 -8.46 -2.66 3.71
C GLY A 117 -9.94 -3.05 3.74
N ALA A 118 -10.60 -2.89 4.88
CA ALA A 118 -12.03 -3.11 5.02
C ALA A 118 -12.87 -2.17 4.14
N SER A 119 -12.47 -0.90 4.05
CA SER A 119 -13.12 0.10 3.17
C SER A 119 -12.98 -0.23 1.69
N THR A 120 -11.98 -1.04 1.34
CA THR A 120 -11.63 -1.45 -0.03
C THR A 120 -11.93 -2.95 -0.28
N ALA A 121 -12.74 -3.58 0.59
CA ALA A 121 -13.01 -5.02 0.55
C ALA A 121 -13.63 -5.51 -0.77
N ARG A 122 -14.33 -4.64 -1.50
CA ARG A 122 -14.84 -4.95 -2.85
C ARG A 122 -13.71 -5.15 -3.87
N ARG A 123 -12.66 -4.33 -3.83
CA ARG A 123 -11.46 -4.47 -4.67
C ARG A 123 -10.64 -5.70 -4.25
N LEU A 124 -10.51 -5.96 -2.95
CA LEU A 124 -9.82 -7.16 -2.45
C LEU A 124 -10.49 -8.45 -2.94
N ARG A 125 -11.82 -8.52 -2.91
CA ARG A 125 -12.56 -9.67 -3.43
C ARG A 125 -12.38 -9.84 -4.94
N TRP A 126 -12.32 -8.77 -5.71
CA TRP A 126 -12.03 -8.81 -7.15
C TRP A 126 -10.62 -9.30 -7.47
N LEU A 127 -9.60 -8.87 -6.70
CA LEU A 127 -8.22 -9.35 -6.86
C LEU A 127 -8.08 -10.85 -6.59
N VAL A 128 -8.95 -11.41 -5.75
CA VAL A 128 -8.92 -12.81 -5.33
C VAL A 128 -9.86 -13.70 -6.17
N SER A 129 -10.92 -13.17 -6.77
CA SER A 129 -11.95 -13.95 -7.48
C SER A 129 -11.53 -14.53 -8.83
N GLY A 130 -10.29 -14.30 -9.28
CA GLY A 130 -9.75 -14.88 -10.52
C GLY A 130 -10.18 -14.15 -11.80
N GLU A 131 -11.16 -13.25 -11.75
CA GLU A 131 -11.51 -12.36 -12.88
C GLU A 131 -10.33 -11.47 -13.32
N ALA A 132 -9.48 -11.07 -12.37
CA ALA A 132 -8.24 -10.34 -12.63
C ALA A 132 -7.13 -11.19 -13.28
N ASN A 133 -7.30 -12.52 -13.36
CA ASN A 133 -6.32 -13.45 -13.93
C ASN A 133 -6.75 -14.00 -15.31
N ALA A 134 -7.83 -13.48 -15.90
CA ALA A 134 -8.25 -13.88 -17.24
C ALA A 134 -7.17 -13.46 -18.27
N PRO A 135 -6.74 -14.37 -19.17
CA PRO A 135 -5.85 -13.97 -20.26
C PRO A 135 -6.56 -12.95 -21.15
N ILE A 136 -5.81 -11.92 -21.53
CA ILE A 136 -6.24 -10.83 -22.44
C ILE A 136 -6.47 -11.41 -23.85
#